data_AF-A0A970QW80-F1
#
_entry.id   AF-A0A970QW80-F1
#
_cell.length_a   1.000
_cell.length_b   1.000
_cell.length_c   1.000
_cell.angle_alpha   90.00
_cell.angle_beta   90.00
_cell.angle_gamma   90.00
#
_symmetry.space_group_name_H-M   'P 1'
#
loop_
_entity.id
_entity.type
_entity.pdbx_description
1 polymer ?
#
loop_
_entity_poly.entity_id
_entity_poly.type
_entity_poly.pdbx_seq_one_letter_code
_entity_poly.pdbx_strand_id
1 'polypeptide(L)'
;MCKIYKSSGGKFSFFDFILSLVFAIGYLLCVIPSFNNIGKLGFQITSALFLSACLTIAGFFIKNSLKFLGIALSLFMVSITSVGIYAEIAAQLEHKGDFSSRIEAFYYDKPLAVALVWVSAFFMLTFFRLFLPANLSDPMIKEDYKKFVRRSSKGFLFFYGCFLFYGFFLIRAPWNSAGFNLIPFNSIQFYLTGQVGRYEGLIYLFGNVFCLMPIGFYLKIFKPETKFGRIVWLPVMISGLLEISQLIFKTGDCDIDDIILNSLGFYIGAFIIFLCDVLIKRITGGKEQTIF
;
A
#
# COMPACT_ATOMS: atom_id res chain seq x y z
N MET A 1 6.12 17.70 -28.75
CA MET A 1 5.83 16.87 -27.55
C MET A 1 5.22 17.76 -26.47
N CYS A 2 4.13 17.30 -25.88
CA CYS A 2 3.11 18.13 -25.25
C CYS A 2 3.58 18.74 -23.91
N LYS A 3 3.51 20.07 -23.77
CA LYS A 3 3.68 20.81 -22.51
C LYS A 3 2.45 20.57 -21.62
N ILE A 4 2.28 19.36 -21.08
CA ILE A 4 1.05 18.99 -20.35
C ILE A 4 1.08 19.51 -18.91
N TYR A 5 2.21 19.40 -18.21
CA TYR A 5 2.33 19.91 -16.84
C TYR A 5 2.79 21.37 -16.81
N LYS A 6 2.09 22.19 -16.01
CA LYS A 6 2.46 23.59 -15.73
C LYS A 6 2.69 23.76 -14.23
N SER A 7 3.96 23.85 -13.81
CA SER A 7 4.29 24.34 -12.47
C SER A 7 4.26 25.86 -12.47
N SER A 8 3.65 26.46 -11.45
CA SER A 8 3.62 27.92 -11.29
C SER A 8 4.85 28.49 -10.61
N GLY A 9 5.71 27.66 -10.00
CA GLY A 9 6.78 28.12 -9.09
C GLY A 9 6.30 28.85 -7.83
N GLY A 10 5.02 29.15 -7.74
CA GLY A 10 4.41 29.92 -6.65
C GLY A 10 4.29 29.12 -5.35
N LYS A 11 4.11 29.87 -4.26
CA LYS A 11 3.75 29.31 -2.95
C LYS A 11 2.43 28.53 -3.04
N PHE A 12 2.30 27.53 -2.16
CA PHE A 12 1.07 26.77 -2.03
C PHE A 12 -0.10 27.73 -1.71
N SER A 13 -1.13 27.72 -2.55
CA SER A 13 -2.26 28.64 -2.45
C SER A 13 -3.43 28.03 -1.70
N PHE A 14 -4.38 28.86 -1.27
CA PHE A 14 -5.64 28.40 -0.70
C PHE A 14 -6.43 27.52 -1.69
N PHE A 15 -6.36 27.82 -2.99
CA PHE A 15 -6.98 27.00 -4.02
C PHE A 15 -6.36 25.59 -4.10
N ASP A 16 -5.03 25.48 -3.99
CA ASP A 16 -4.34 24.19 -3.93
C ASP A 16 -4.75 23.39 -2.68
N PHE A 17 -5.02 24.07 -1.56
CA PHE A 17 -5.54 23.44 -0.33
C PHE A 17 -6.94 22.85 -0.55
N ILE A 18 -7.87 23.62 -1.11
CA ILE A 18 -9.23 23.15 -1.43
C ILE A 18 -9.19 21.97 -2.40
N LEU A 19 -8.36 22.05 -3.46
CA LEU A 19 -8.16 20.92 -4.37
C LEU A 19 -7.62 19.68 -3.64
N SER A 20 -6.68 19.87 -2.71
CA SER A 20 -6.16 18.75 -1.92
C SER A 20 -7.27 18.04 -1.13
N LEU A 21 -8.19 18.79 -0.53
CA LEU A 21 -9.34 18.24 0.20
C LEU A 21 -10.32 17.53 -0.73
N VAL A 22 -10.70 18.16 -1.84
CA VAL A 22 -11.64 17.57 -2.82
C VAL A 22 -11.11 16.25 -3.36
N PHE A 23 -9.83 16.21 -3.75
CA PHE A 23 -9.22 14.97 -4.23
C PHE A 23 -9.07 13.93 -3.13
N ALA A 24 -8.73 14.31 -1.89
CA ALA A 24 -8.68 13.37 -0.77
C ALA A 24 -10.04 12.70 -0.52
N ILE A 25 -11.13 13.49 -0.51
CA ILE A 25 -12.50 12.98 -0.41
C ILE A 25 -12.81 12.08 -1.61
N GLY A 26 -12.45 12.50 -2.82
CA GLY A 26 -12.59 11.67 -4.02
C GLY A 26 -11.93 10.30 -3.87
N TYR A 27 -10.69 10.25 -3.40
CA TYR A 27 -9.99 8.99 -3.15
C TYR A 27 -10.68 8.13 -2.09
N LEU A 28 -11.21 8.73 -1.01
CA LEU A 28 -12.02 7.99 -0.03
C LEU A 28 -13.25 7.35 -0.67
N LEU A 29 -13.98 8.12 -1.48
CA LEU A 29 -15.17 7.65 -2.19
C LEU A 29 -14.85 6.52 -3.19
N CYS A 30 -13.63 6.47 -3.73
CA CYS A 30 -13.20 5.39 -4.63
C CYS A 30 -13.12 4.02 -3.93
N VAL A 31 -12.91 3.99 -2.62
CA VAL A 31 -12.76 2.73 -1.86
C VAL A 31 -14.11 2.22 -1.35
N ILE A 32 -15.12 3.09 -1.20
CA ILE A 32 -16.45 2.72 -0.68
C ILE A 32 -17.11 1.57 -1.48
N PRO A 33 -17.14 1.58 -2.83
CA PRO A 33 -17.72 0.47 -3.58
C PRO A 33 -17.05 -0.87 -3.27
N SER A 34 -15.74 -0.87 -3.01
CA SER A 34 -14.98 -2.07 -2.65
C SER A 34 -15.38 -2.58 -1.27
N PHE A 35 -15.59 -1.70 -0.29
CA PHE A 35 -16.10 -2.10 1.03
C PHE A 35 -17.54 -2.61 0.99
N ASN A 36 -18.38 -2.05 0.13
CA ASN A 36 -19.78 -2.47 0.01
C ASN A 36 -19.96 -3.81 -0.75
N ASN A 37 -18.89 -4.37 -1.31
CA ASN A 37 -18.93 -5.60 -2.12
C ASN A 37 -17.91 -6.64 -1.64
N ILE A 38 -17.81 -6.83 -0.31
CA ILE A 38 -17.03 -7.90 0.31
C ILE A 38 -17.49 -9.27 -0.23
N GLY A 39 -16.53 -10.18 -0.40
CA GLY A 39 -16.74 -11.48 -1.06
C GLY A 39 -16.57 -11.46 -2.58
N LYS A 40 -16.54 -10.28 -3.23
CA LYS A 40 -16.32 -10.13 -4.69
C LYS A 40 -14.96 -9.52 -4.99
N LEU A 41 -13.88 -10.23 -4.67
CA LEU A 41 -12.49 -9.75 -4.76
C LEU A 41 -12.17 -9.01 -6.06
N GLY A 42 -12.56 -9.57 -7.21
CA GLY A 42 -12.32 -8.96 -8.52
C GLY A 42 -12.98 -7.60 -8.67
N PHE A 43 -14.23 -7.45 -8.21
CA PHE A 43 -14.92 -6.16 -8.19
C PHE A 43 -14.25 -5.18 -7.24
N GLN A 44 -13.89 -5.63 -6.03
CA GLN A 44 -13.25 -4.78 -5.03
C GLN A 44 -11.93 -4.17 -5.54
N ILE A 45 -11.10 -4.98 -6.19
CA ILE A 45 -9.83 -4.56 -6.78
C ILE A 45 -10.06 -3.63 -7.98
N THR A 46 -10.93 -4.04 -8.91
CA THR A 46 -11.14 -3.28 -10.15
C THR A 46 -11.79 -1.93 -9.89
N SER A 47 -12.75 -1.82 -8.97
CA SER A 47 -13.42 -0.55 -8.65
C SER A 47 -12.45 0.47 -8.03
N ALA A 48 -11.64 0.06 -7.05
CA ALA A 48 -10.68 0.96 -6.41
C ALA A 48 -9.58 1.41 -7.40
N LEU A 49 -9.06 0.48 -8.20
CA LEU A 49 -8.07 0.76 -9.23
C LEU A 49 -8.60 1.72 -10.28
N PHE A 50 -9.76 1.42 -10.85
CA PHE A 50 -10.32 2.20 -11.94
C PHE A 50 -10.65 3.62 -11.49
N LEU A 51 -11.34 3.78 -10.34
CA LEU A 51 -11.75 5.08 -9.85
C LEU A 51 -10.55 5.93 -9.40
N SER A 52 -9.57 5.33 -8.72
CA SER A 52 -8.33 6.04 -8.34
C SER A 52 -7.50 6.44 -9.56
N ALA A 53 -7.48 5.63 -10.62
CA ALA A 53 -6.86 5.96 -11.89
C ALA A 53 -7.56 7.14 -12.58
N CYS A 54 -8.90 7.12 -12.66
CA CYS A 54 -9.68 8.22 -13.21
C CYS A 54 -9.42 9.54 -12.47
N LEU A 55 -9.42 9.53 -11.13
CA LEU A 55 -9.09 10.72 -10.33
C LEU A 55 -7.65 11.19 -10.56
N THR A 56 -6.69 10.25 -10.59
CA THR A 56 -5.28 10.57 -10.86
C THR A 56 -5.12 11.27 -12.21
N ILE A 57 -5.76 10.72 -13.26
CA ILE A 57 -5.74 11.28 -14.62
C ILE A 57 -6.43 12.65 -14.65
N ALA A 58 -7.59 12.80 -14.01
CA ALA A 58 -8.29 14.08 -13.94
C ALA A 58 -7.43 15.16 -13.24
N GLY A 59 -6.79 14.81 -12.13
CA GLY A 59 -5.89 15.69 -11.38
C GLY A 59 -4.64 16.06 -12.16
N PHE A 60 -4.11 15.16 -13.00
CA PHE A 60 -2.90 15.38 -13.80
C PHE A 60 -2.98 16.63 -14.70
N PHE A 61 -4.16 16.89 -15.28
CA PHE A 61 -4.38 18.05 -16.17
C PHE A 61 -4.55 19.39 -15.43
N ILE A 62 -4.63 19.37 -14.10
CA ILE A 62 -4.76 20.58 -13.29
C ILE A 62 -3.37 21.20 -13.03
N LYS A 63 -3.30 22.53 -13.08
CA LYS A 63 -2.06 23.28 -12.76
C LYS A 63 -1.59 22.93 -11.34
N ASN A 64 -0.28 22.81 -11.13
CA ASN A 64 0.31 22.43 -9.82
C ASN A 64 -0.14 21.06 -9.27
N SER A 65 -0.58 20.12 -10.12
CA SER A 65 -1.05 18.79 -9.72
C SER A 65 -0.16 18.05 -8.74
N LEU A 66 1.17 18.08 -8.92
CA LEU A 66 2.12 17.45 -8.00
C LEU A 66 2.03 18.00 -6.56
N LYS A 67 1.74 19.30 -6.38
CA LYS A 67 1.68 19.93 -5.06
C LYS A 67 0.43 19.49 -4.31
N PHE A 68 -0.74 19.62 -4.92
CA PHE A 68 -2.01 19.32 -4.25
C PHE A 68 -2.28 17.81 -4.18
N LEU A 69 -1.92 17.01 -5.19
CA LEU A 69 -2.16 15.55 -5.16
C LEU A 69 -1.31 14.84 -4.12
N GLY A 70 -0.08 15.30 -3.85
CA GLY A 70 0.74 14.73 -2.78
C GLY A 70 0.14 14.98 -1.40
N ILE A 71 -0.50 16.13 -1.21
CA ILE A 71 -1.26 16.43 0.01
C ILE A 71 -2.55 15.63 0.04
N ALA A 72 -3.28 15.56 -1.08
CA ALA A 72 -4.51 14.79 -1.20
C ALA A 72 -4.31 13.31 -0.84
N LEU A 73 -3.24 12.68 -1.36
CA LEU A 73 -2.87 11.31 -0.97
C LEU A 73 -2.59 11.21 0.52
N SER A 74 -1.84 12.14 1.11
CA SER A 74 -1.54 12.10 2.54
C SER A 74 -2.80 12.26 3.39
N LEU A 75 -3.70 13.16 3.01
CA LEU A 75 -4.99 13.37 3.66
C LEU A 75 -5.88 12.13 3.53
N PHE A 76 -5.98 11.55 2.33
CA PHE A 76 -6.68 10.29 2.09
C PHE A 76 -6.18 9.17 3.02
N MET A 77 -4.86 9.00 3.11
CA MET A 77 -4.22 7.99 3.97
C MET A 77 -4.51 8.22 5.46
N VAL A 78 -4.46 9.47 5.92
CA VAL A 78 -4.82 9.82 7.31
C VAL A 78 -6.30 9.57 7.56
N SER A 79 -7.17 10.02 6.66
CA SER A 79 -8.62 9.86 6.78
C SER A 79 -9.04 8.39 6.81
N ILE A 80 -8.48 7.54 5.95
CA ILE A 80 -8.83 6.11 5.96
C ILE A 80 -8.34 5.42 7.24
N THR A 81 -7.17 5.79 7.77
CA THR A 81 -6.72 5.34 9.10
C THR A 81 -7.70 5.80 10.18
N SER A 82 -8.10 7.07 10.17
CA SER A 82 -9.03 7.63 11.16
C SER A 82 -10.40 6.95 11.12
N VAL A 83 -10.94 6.70 9.92
CA VAL A 83 -12.20 5.96 9.75
C VAL A 83 -12.05 4.53 10.26
N GLY A 84 -10.92 3.87 9.98
CA GLY A 84 -10.62 2.54 10.51
C GLY A 84 -10.59 2.49 12.04
N ILE A 85 -9.89 3.44 12.67
CA ILE A 85 -9.82 3.58 14.13
C ILE A 85 -11.20 3.87 14.72
N TYR A 86 -11.96 4.79 14.13
CA TYR A 86 -13.31 5.11 14.59
C TYR A 86 -14.24 3.89 14.53
N ALA A 87 -14.24 3.18 13.41
CA ALA A 87 -15.05 1.99 13.24
C ALA A 87 -14.70 0.90 14.26
N GLU A 88 -13.41 0.74 14.57
CA GLU A 88 -12.96 -0.16 15.63
C GLU A 88 -13.48 0.26 17.01
N ILE A 89 -13.29 1.53 17.39
CA ILE A 89 -13.77 2.06 18.68
C ILE A 89 -15.29 1.91 18.78
N ALA A 90 -16.03 2.23 17.72
CA ALA A 90 -17.49 2.10 17.69
C ALA A 90 -17.93 0.64 17.90
N ALA A 91 -17.32 -0.32 17.19
CA ALA A 91 -17.59 -1.74 17.37
C ALA A 91 -17.28 -2.20 18.81
N GLN A 92 -16.20 -1.71 19.41
CA GLN A 92 -15.83 -2.01 20.79
C GLN A 92 -16.81 -1.43 21.83
N LEU A 93 -17.43 -0.28 21.55
CA LEU A 93 -18.44 0.33 22.43
C LEU A 93 -19.78 -0.39 22.35
N GLU A 94 -20.13 -0.93 21.18
CA GLU A 94 -21.37 -1.69 20.98
C GLU A 94 -21.28 -3.10 21.61
N HIS A 95 -20.11 -3.74 21.59
CA HIS A 95 -19.89 -5.06 22.20
C HIS A 95 -19.54 -4.97 23.70
N LYS A 96 -20.47 -5.39 24.57
CA LYS A 96 -20.29 -5.52 26.04
C LYS A 96 -19.46 -6.76 26.46
N GLY A 97 -18.40 -7.12 25.74
CA GLY A 97 -17.52 -8.28 26.00
C GLY A 97 -16.18 -7.92 26.66
N ASP A 98 -15.21 -8.83 26.75
CA ASP A 98 -13.86 -8.59 27.30
C ASP A 98 -12.88 -8.13 26.21
N PHE A 99 -11.82 -7.35 26.51
CA PHE A 99 -10.99 -6.69 25.47
C PHE A 99 -10.44 -7.64 24.39
N SER A 100 -10.08 -8.87 24.77
CA SER A 100 -9.58 -9.91 23.86
C SER A 100 -10.68 -10.55 23.01
N SER A 101 -11.93 -10.60 23.47
CA SER A 101 -13.08 -11.09 22.71
C SER A 101 -13.75 -9.99 21.87
N ARG A 102 -13.28 -8.73 21.97
CA ARG A 102 -13.82 -7.55 21.26
C ARG A 102 -13.26 -7.39 19.85
N ILE A 103 -12.36 -8.25 19.41
CA ILE A 103 -11.54 -8.03 18.23
C ILE A 103 -11.76 -9.09 17.14
N GLU A 104 -13.01 -9.46 16.88
CA GLU A 104 -13.33 -10.44 15.83
C GLU A 104 -13.58 -9.80 14.44
N ALA A 105 -13.84 -8.49 14.37
CA ALA A 105 -14.39 -7.88 13.16
C ALA A 105 -13.37 -7.37 12.12
N PHE A 106 -12.06 -7.51 12.35
CA PHE A 106 -11.05 -6.83 11.52
C PHE A 106 -10.10 -7.79 10.78
N TYR A 107 -10.11 -9.09 11.10
CA TYR A 107 -9.01 -10.00 10.71
C TYR A 107 -9.09 -10.44 9.24
N TYR A 108 -10.28 -10.62 8.67
CA TYR A 108 -10.41 -11.24 7.35
C TYR A 108 -10.84 -10.28 6.22
N ASP A 109 -11.63 -9.23 6.47
CA ASP A 109 -12.25 -8.47 5.37
C ASP A 109 -11.55 -7.14 4.98
N LYS A 110 -10.63 -6.63 5.81
CA LYS A 110 -9.98 -5.30 5.63
C LYS A 110 -8.48 -5.28 5.27
N PRO A 111 -7.67 -6.36 5.33
CA PRO A 111 -6.33 -6.36 4.72
C PRO A 111 -6.37 -6.00 3.23
N LEU A 112 -7.46 -6.39 2.55
CA LEU A 112 -7.72 -5.97 1.17
C LEU A 112 -7.83 -4.44 1.06
N ALA A 113 -8.48 -3.76 2.01
CA ALA A 113 -8.56 -2.29 1.98
C ALA A 113 -7.18 -1.62 1.96
N VAL A 114 -6.21 -2.21 2.66
CA VAL A 114 -4.84 -1.72 2.66
C VAL A 114 -4.13 -2.03 1.35
N ALA A 115 -4.35 -3.21 0.78
CA ALA A 115 -3.92 -3.49 -0.59
C ALA A 115 -4.53 -2.49 -1.58
N LEU A 116 -5.81 -2.13 -1.46
CA LEU A 116 -6.50 -1.19 -2.35
C LEU A 116 -5.99 0.25 -2.19
N VAL A 117 -5.77 0.68 -0.95
CA VAL A 117 -5.20 1.99 -0.60
C VAL A 117 -3.75 2.08 -1.11
N TRP A 118 -2.95 1.03 -0.90
CA TRP A 118 -1.59 0.93 -1.43
C TRP A 118 -1.58 0.94 -2.95
N VAL A 119 -2.42 0.13 -3.59
CA VAL A 119 -2.55 0.05 -5.05
C VAL A 119 -2.89 1.41 -5.65
N SER A 120 -3.77 2.19 -5.01
CA SER A 120 -4.13 3.54 -5.46
C SER A 120 -2.93 4.51 -5.37
N ALA A 121 -2.19 4.49 -4.26
CA ALA A 121 -1.00 5.33 -4.09
C ALA A 121 0.15 4.92 -5.01
N PHE A 122 0.36 3.61 -5.15
CA PHE A 122 1.31 3.01 -6.08
C PHE A 122 1.00 3.41 -7.53
N PHE A 123 -0.26 3.29 -7.95
CA PHE A 123 -0.69 3.67 -9.29
C PHE A 123 -0.42 5.15 -9.53
N MET A 124 -0.77 6.03 -8.59
CA MET A 124 -0.52 7.46 -8.75
C MET A 124 0.98 7.76 -8.88
N LEU A 125 1.82 7.21 -7.98
CA LEU A 125 3.27 7.44 -8.02
C LEU A 125 3.87 6.97 -9.35
N THR A 126 3.44 5.81 -9.83
CA THR A 126 3.92 5.21 -11.10
C THR A 126 3.40 5.99 -12.31
N PHE A 127 2.11 6.37 -12.32
CA PHE A 127 1.48 7.15 -13.38
C PHE A 127 2.15 8.50 -13.56
N PHE A 128 2.29 9.28 -12.47
CA PHE A 128 2.96 10.58 -12.54
C PHE A 128 4.38 10.45 -13.05
N ARG A 129 5.05 9.33 -12.78
CA ARG A 129 6.42 9.13 -13.21
C ARG A 129 6.54 8.72 -14.68
N LEU A 130 5.61 7.92 -15.20
CA LEU A 130 5.58 7.53 -16.61
C LEU A 130 5.08 8.65 -17.53
N PHE A 131 4.15 9.47 -17.04
CA PHE A 131 3.44 10.48 -17.84
C PHE A 131 3.84 11.92 -17.56
N LEU A 132 4.62 12.22 -16.49
CA LEU A 132 5.41 13.45 -16.52
C LEU A 132 6.41 13.35 -17.67
N PRO A 133 6.51 14.36 -18.55
CA PRO A 133 7.33 14.27 -19.73
C PRO A 133 8.77 13.89 -19.39
N ALA A 134 9.31 13.01 -20.23
CA ALA A 134 10.63 12.38 -20.30
C ALA A 134 11.86 13.31 -20.27
N ASN A 135 11.70 14.51 -19.76
CA ASN A 135 12.69 15.55 -19.60
C ASN A 135 12.28 16.34 -18.34
N LEU A 136 12.78 15.91 -17.17
CA LEU A 136 12.97 16.80 -16.02
C LEU A 136 13.99 17.92 -16.32
N SER A 137 13.94 18.52 -17.51
CA SER A 137 14.81 19.62 -17.94
C SER A 137 14.41 20.93 -17.26
N ASP A 138 13.19 21.04 -16.74
CA ASP A 138 12.79 22.14 -15.86
C ASP A 138 13.13 21.77 -14.40
N PRO A 139 14.12 22.46 -13.77
CA PRO A 139 14.50 22.20 -12.38
C PRO A 139 13.33 22.35 -11.40
N MET A 140 12.36 23.19 -11.72
CA MET A 140 11.21 23.47 -10.87
C MET A 140 10.23 22.29 -10.84
N ILE A 141 9.96 21.69 -11.99
CA ILE A 141 9.13 20.47 -12.11
C ILE A 141 9.80 19.30 -11.39
N LYS A 142 11.13 19.18 -11.53
CA LYS A 142 11.93 18.16 -10.84
C LYS A 142 11.82 18.27 -9.33
N GLU A 143 11.89 19.49 -8.81
CA GLU A 143 11.76 19.74 -7.38
C GLU A 143 10.33 19.47 -6.87
N ASP A 144 9.31 19.88 -7.62
CA ASP A 144 7.91 19.58 -7.29
C ASP A 144 7.66 18.07 -7.27
N TYR A 145 8.21 17.32 -8.22
CA TYR A 145 8.09 15.86 -8.28
C TYR A 145 8.78 15.19 -7.09
N LYS A 146 10.01 15.60 -6.74
CA LYS A 146 10.71 15.09 -5.56
C LYS A 146 9.93 15.34 -4.27
N LYS A 147 9.36 16.54 -4.12
CA LYS A 147 8.50 16.90 -2.97
C LYS A 147 7.24 16.05 -2.93
N PHE A 148 6.58 15.86 -4.08
CA PHE A 148 5.40 15.00 -4.22
C PHE A 148 5.72 13.58 -3.76
N VAL A 149 6.74 12.94 -4.34
CA VAL A 149 7.16 11.59 -3.97
C VAL A 149 7.48 11.50 -2.49
N ARG A 150 8.31 12.41 -1.95
CA ARG A 150 8.72 12.36 -0.54
C ARG A 150 7.53 12.49 0.41
N ARG A 151 6.58 13.38 0.08
CA ARG A 151 5.37 13.59 0.89
C ARG A 151 4.47 12.36 0.83
N SER A 152 4.12 11.90 -0.37
CA SER A 152 3.27 10.72 -0.58
C SER A 152 3.88 9.46 0.05
N SER A 153 5.19 9.27 -0.08
CA SER A 153 5.90 8.11 0.51
C SER A 153 5.88 8.14 2.04
N LYS A 154 6.07 9.32 2.66
CA LYS A 154 5.97 9.46 4.12
C LYS A 154 4.55 9.21 4.63
N GLY A 155 3.55 9.77 3.95
CA GLY A 155 2.14 9.55 4.29
C GLY A 155 1.76 8.07 4.20
N PHE A 156 2.21 7.40 3.12
CA PHE A 156 2.02 5.96 2.97
C PHE A 156 2.72 5.15 4.07
N LEU A 157 4.01 5.41 4.35
CA LEU A 157 4.74 4.69 5.39
C LEU A 157 4.09 4.83 6.77
N PHE A 158 3.52 6.00 7.08
CA PHE A 158 2.78 6.21 8.32
C PHE A 158 1.51 5.34 8.35
N PHE A 159 0.68 5.42 7.32
CA PHE A 159 -0.52 4.57 7.19
C PHE A 159 -0.19 3.08 7.29
N TYR A 160 0.82 2.65 6.54
CA TYR A 160 1.27 1.26 6.49
C TYR A 160 1.85 0.79 7.83
N GLY A 161 2.62 1.64 8.53
CA GLY A 161 3.10 1.35 9.88
C GLY A 161 1.96 1.19 10.89
N CYS A 162 0.96 2.08 10.85
CA CYS A 162 -0.26 1.95 11.66
C CYS A 162 -1.01 0.66 11.35
N PHE A 163 -1.12 0.30 10.06
CA PHE A 163 -1.78 -0.94 9.64
C PHE A 163 -1.05 -2.19 10.12
N LEU A 164 0.27 -2.28 9.92
CA LEU A 164 1.05 -3.42 10.40
C LEU A 164 0.95 -3.54 11.93
N PHE A 165 1.08 -2.42 12.64
CA PHE A 165 0.94 -2.42 14.09
C PHE A 165 -0.44 -2.92 14.52
N TYR A 166 -1.48 -2.43 13.86
CA TYR A 166 -2.84 -2.89 14.11
C TYR A 166 -3.01 -4.39 13.82
N GLY A 167 -2.60 -4.85 12.64
CA GLY A 167 -2.82 -6.23 12.17
C GLY A 167 -1.98 -7.31 12.86
N PHE A 168 -0.79 -6.96 13.35
CA PHE A 168 0.08 -7.91 14.04
C PHE A 168 -0.03 -7.86 15.57
N PHE A 169 -0.38 -6.71 16.16
CA PHE A 169 -0.31 -6.54 17.62
C PHE A 169 -1.65 -6.18 18.27
N LEU A 170 -2.46 -5.31 17.66
CA LEU A 170 -3.70 -4.87 18.31
C LEU A 170 -4.81 -5.88 18.13
N ILE A 171 -4.95 -6.43 16.92
CA ILE A 171 -6.11 -7.27 16.60
C ILE A 171 -6.01 -8.70 17.14
N ARG A 172 -4.81 -9.16 17.46
CA ARG A 172 -4.57 -10.57 17.73
C ARG A 172 -4.65 -10.84 19.23
N ALA A 173 -5.74 -11.48 19.65
CA ALA A 173 -5.86 -11.99 21.01
C ALA A 173 -4.93 -13.21 21.22
N PRO A 174 -4.28 -13.36 22.38
CA PRO A 174 -3.51 -14.55 22.70
C PRO A 174 -4.41 -15.79 22.78
N TRP A 175 -3.98 -16.89 22.18
CA TRP A 175 -4.66 -18.18 22.23
C TRP A 175 -4.05 -19.07 23.33
N ASN A 176 -4.79 -20.10 23.76
CA ASN A 176 -4.30 -21.05 24.77
C ASN A 176 -3.06 -21.84 24.29
N SER A 177 -2.99 -22.10 22.98
CA SER A 177 -1.91 -22.80 22.29
C SER A 177 -1.54 -22.07 21.01
N ALA A 178 -0.25 -22.06 20.69
CA ALA A 178 0.28 -21.62 19.40
C ALA A 178 0.98 -22.80 18.73
N GLY A 179 0.66 -23.05 17.46
CA GLY A 179 1.27 -24.07 16.62
C GLY A 179 2.41 -23.51 15.77
N PHE A 180 3.05 -24.41 15.04
CA PHE A 180 4.00 -24.06 13.99
C PHE A 180 3.82 -24.97 12.78
N ASN A 181 3.83 -24.38 11.59
CA ASN A 181 3.95 -25.09 10.33
C ASN A 181 5.33 -24.80 9.72
N LEU A 182 6.17 -25.84 9.64
CA LEU A 182 7.49 -25.77 9.02
C LEU A 182 7.54 -26.53 7.70
N ILE A 183 6.43 -27.10 7.24
CA ILE A 183 6.33 -27.82 5.97
C ILE A 183 5.98 -26.80 4.88
N PRO A 184 6.91 -26.52 3.94
CA PRO A 184 6.66 -25.56 2.88
C PRO A 184 5.48 -25.99 2.00
N PHE A 185 4.69 -25.00 1.61
CA PHE A 185 3.49 -25.05 0.78
C PHE A 185 2.29 -25.76 1.40
N ASN A 186 2.36 -26.20 2.66
CA ASN A 186 1.26 -26.91 3.33
C ASN A 186 0.03 -26.01 3.52
N SER A 187 0.22 -24.81 4.05
CA SER A 187 -0.87 -23.85 4.27
C SER A 187 -1.37 -23.27 2.96
N ILE A 188 -0.47 -22.97 2.02
CA ILE A 188 -0.83 -22.55 0.66
C ILE A 188 -1.75 -23.60 0.00
N GLN A 189 -1.40 -24.88 0.08
CA GLN A 189 -2.24 -25.95 -0.43
C GLN A 189 -3.58 -26.02 0.28
N PHE A 190 -3.58 -25.97 1.62
CA PHE A 190 -4.81 -25.95 2.42
C PHE A 190 -5.78 -24.86 1.95
N TYR A 191 -5.32 -23.62 1.83
CA TYR A 191 -6.15 -22.49 1.38
C TYR A 191 -6.54 -22.56 -0.11
N LEU A 192 -5.70 -23.15 -0.97
CA LEU A 192 -6.00 -23.31 -2.40
C LEU A 192 -6.94 -24.47 -2.73
N THR A 193 -7.02 -25.50 -1.88
CA THR A 193 -7.95 -26.63 -2.07
C THR A 193 -9.42 -26.23 -1.94
N GLY A 194 -9.70 -25.01 -1.47
CA GLY A 194 -11.05 -24.47 -1.36
C GLY A 194 -11.81 -24.97 -0.13
N GLN A 195 -11.16 -25.71 0.78
CA GLN A 195 -11.77 -26.20 2.02
C GLN A 195 -12.33 -25.08 2.89
N VAL A 196 -11.69 -23.90 2.86
CA VAL A 196 -12.08 -22.70 3.62
C VAL A 196 -12.92 -21.70 2.81
N GLY A 197 -13.19 -22.02 1.53
CA GLY A 197 -13.79 -21.11 0.57
C GLY A 197 -12.76 -20.39 -0.32
N ARG A 198 -13.17 -20.07 -1.54
CA ARG A 198 -12.29 -19.49 -2.57
C ARG A 198 -11.90 -18.04 -2.25
N TYR A 199 -12.79 -17.28 -1.61
CA TYR A 199 -12.52 -15.89 -1.29
C TYR A 199 -11.42 -15.79 -0.23
N GLU A 200 -11.57 -16.58 0.82
CA GLU A 200 -10.71 -16.71 1.98
C GLU A 200 -9.30 -17.15 1.56
N GLY A 201 -9.21 -18.18 0.70
CA GLY A 201 -7.91 -18.62 0.17
C GLY A 201 -7.20 -17.56 -0.67
N LEU A 202 -7.94 -16.76 -1.46
CA LEU A 202 -7.34 -15.65 -2.20
C LEU A 202 -6.92 -14.50 -1.29
N ILE A 203 -7.71 -14.18 -0.27
CA ILE A 203 -7.37 -13.16 0.73
C ILE A 203 -6.12 -13.56 1.52
N TYR A 204 -5.99 -14.83 1.91
CA TYR A 204 -4.77 -15.35 2.55
C TYR A 204 -3.53 -15.14 1.66
N LEU A 205 -3.59 -15.61 0.41
CA LEU A 205 -2.45 -15.51 -0.52
C LEU A 205 -2.07 -14.07 -0.82
N PHE A 206 -3.04 -13.25 -1.25
CA PHE A 206 -2.77 -11.87 -1.60
C PHE A 206 -2.46 -11.02 -0.37
N GLY A 207 -3.08 -11.28 0.78
CA GLY A 207 -2.83 -10.58 2.03
C GLY A 207 -1.36 -10.70 2.45
N ASN A 208 -0.82 -11.92 2.47
CA ASN A 208 0.59 -12.15 2.77
C ASN A 208 1.51 -11.54 1.69
N VAL A 209 1.22 -11.74 0.40
CA VAL A 209 2.02 -11.13 -0.67
C VAL A 209 2.02 -9.59 -0.57
N PHE A 210 0.89 -8.95 -0.29
CA PHE A 210 0.82 -7.49 -0.10
C PHE A 210 1.39 -7.02 1.23
N CYS A 211 1.62 -7.92 2.20
CA CYS A 211 2.17 -7.56 3.49
C CYS A 211 3.52 -6.88 3.33
N LEU A 212 4.52 -7.47 2.66
CA LEU A 212 5.85 -6.84 2.48
C LEU A 212 6.11 -6.21 1.10
N MET A 213 5.18 -6.33 0.14
CA MET A 213 5.32 -5.71 -1.19
C MET A 213 5.57 -4.19 -1.14
N PRO A 214 4.86 -3.41 -0.30
CA PRO A 214 5.15 -1.98 -0.16
C PRO A 214 6.58 -1.71 0.29
N ILE A 215 7.14 -2.50 1.22
CA ILE A 215 8.52 -2.31 1.69
C ILE A 215 9.50 -2.52 0.52
N GLY A 216 9.31 -3.56 -0.29
CA GLY A 216 10.12 -3.81 -1.46
C GLY A 216 10.09 -2.65 -2.47
N PHE A 217 8.91 -2.09 -2.71
CA PHE A 217 8.71 -0.92 -3.56
C PHE A 217 9.40 0.33 -2.99
N TYR A 218 9.16 0.66 -1.72
CA TYR A 218 9.67 1.88 -1.09
C TYR A 218 11.18 1.84 -0.81
N LEU A 219 11.78 0.66 -0.66
CA LEU A 219 13.20 0.51 -0.34
C LEU A 219 14.12 1.16 -1.38
N LYS A 220 13.81 0.97 -2.68
CA LYS A 220 14.57 1.60 -3.76
C LYS A 220 14.36 3.11 -3.85
N ILE A 221 13.22 3.61 -3.36
CA ILE A 221 12.92 5.06 -3.30
C ILE A 221 13.83 5.75 -2.30
N PHE A 222 14.00 5.16 -1.13
CA PHE A 222 14.80 5.75 -0.05
C PHE A 222 16.29 5.40 -0.13
N LYS A 223 16.63 4.26 -0.74
CA LYS A 223 18.01 3.78 -0.88
C LYS A 223 18.28 3.22 -2.29
N PRO A 224 18.30 4.07 -3.34
CA PRO A 224 18.45 3.64 -4.74
C PRO A 224 19.73 2.83 -5.01
N GLU A 225 20.83 3.17 -4.32
CA GLU A 225 22.15 2.52 -4.40
C GLU A 225 22.17 1.08 -3.86
N THR A 226 21.09 0.64 -3.21
CA THR A 226 21.05 -0.69 -2.60
C THR A 226 21.03 -1.78 -3.67
N LYS A 227 22.08 -2.61 -3.71
CA LYS A 227 22.13 -3.78 -4.60
C LYS A 227 21.15 -4.85 -4.12
N PHE A 228 20.43 -5.49 -5.04
CA PHE A 228 19.46 -6.56 -4.73
C PHE A 228 20.07 -7.68 -3.87
N GLY A 229 21.31 -8.09 -4.14
CA GLY A 229 21.99 -9.11 -3.34
C GLY A 229 22.21 -8.74 -1.87
N ARG A 230 22.22 -7.45 -1.50
CA ARG A 230 22.35 -6.99 -0.10
C ARG A 230 21.05 -7.07 0.69
N ILE A 231 19.92 -7.23 0.01
CA ILE A 231 18.57 -7.19 0.62
C ILE A 231 17.79 -8.49 0.40
N VAL A 232 18.42 -9.52 -0.15
CA VAL A 232 17.79 -10.82 -0.39
C VAL A 232 17.31 -11.46 0.93
N TRP A 233 18.07 -11.32 2.02
CA TRP A 233 17.66 -11.88 3.31
C TRP A 233 16.74 -10.97 4.12
N LEU A 234 16.61 -9.69 3.72
CA LEU A 234 15.82 -8.72 4.47
C LEU A 234 14.35 -9.14 4.67
N PRO A 235 13.58 -9.53 3.63
CA PRO A 235 12.20 -9.91 3.85
C PRO A 235 12.05 -11.21 4.63
N VAL A 236 12.98 -12.16 4.47
CA VAL A 236 13.00 -13.41 5.23
C VAL A 236 13.19 -13.12 6.71
N MET A 237 14.13 -12.22 7.06
CA MET A 237 14.35 -11.81 8.45
C MET A 237 13.16 -11.05 9.02
N ILE A 238 12.60 -10.09 8.27
CA ILE A 238 11.43 -9.32 8.74
C ILE A 238 10.24 -10.25 8.97
N SER A 239 9.91 -11.10 7.99
CA SER A 239 8.78 -12.02 8.13
C SER A 239 9.03 -13.05 9.21
N GLY A 240 10.24 -13.62 9.29
CA GLY A 240 10.58 -14.58 10.33
C GLY A 240 10.46 -13.98 11.74
N LEU A 241 10.87 -12.72 11.93
CA LEU A 241 10.65 -12.03 13.21
C LEU A 241 9.16 -11.83 13.52
N LEU A 242 8.33 -11.55 12.51
CA LEU A 242 6.88 -11.45 12.70
C LEU A 242 6.28 -12.81 13.11
N GLU A 243 6.60 -13.89 12.39
CA GLU A 243 6.13 -15.25 12.71
C GLU A 243 6.59 -15.73 14.09
N ILE A 244 7.87 -15.52 14.43
CA ILE A 244 8.40 -15.87 15.75
C ILE A 244 7.73 -15.03 16.84
N SER A 245 7.45 -13.74 16.60
CA SER A 245 6.74 -12.91 17.57
C SER A 245 5.34 -13.44 17.84
N GLN A 246 4.62 -13.91 16.82
CA GLN A 246 3.29 -14.50 16.98
C GLN A 246 3.33 -15.75 17.84
N LEU A 247 4.35 -16.59 17.65
CA LEU A 247 4.57 -17.79 18.47
C LEU A 247 4.84 -17.43 19.94
N ILE A 248 5.71 -16.45 20.20
CA ILE A 248 6.10 -16.02 21.56
C ILE A 248 4.90 -15.41 22.30
N PHE A 249 4.14 -14.54 21.62
CA PHE A 249 2.98 -13.86 22.20
C PHE A 249 1.70 -14.70 22.13
N LYS A 250 1.77 -15.90 21.54
CA LYS A 250 0.64 -16.81 21.28
C LYS A 250 -0.50 -16.14 20.51
N THR A 251 -0.18 -15.21 19.62
CA THR A 251 -1.15 -14.43 18.83
C THR A 251 -1.43 -15.04 17.45
N GLY A 252 -0.84 -16.18 17.14
CA GLY A 252 -1.04 -16.93 15.90
C GLY A 252 -0.09 -18.13 15.81
N ASP A 253 -0.20 -18.86 14.72
CA ASP A 253 0.70 -19.96 14.38
C ASP A 253 1.90 -19.43 13.59
N CYS A 254 3.09 -19.94 13.87
CA CYS A 254 4.28 -19.61 13.09
C CYS A 254 4.27 -20.41 11.78
N ASP A 255 4.16 -19.74 10.64
CA ASP A 255 4.00 -20.40 9.35
C ASP A 255 5.13 -20.08 8.36
N ILE A 256 5.83 -21.11 7.88
CA ILE A 256 6.86 -20.97 6.85
C ILE A 256 6.29 -20.43 5.53
N ASP A 257 5.02 -20.71 5.22
CA ASP A 257 4.37 -20.24 4.00
C ASP A 257 4.15 -18.73 4.03
N ASP A 258 3.85 -18.16 5.20
CA ASP A 258 3.73 -16.72 5.38
C ASP A 258 5.08 -16.04 5.12
N ILE A 259 6.21 -16.62 5.56
CA ILE A 259 7.56 -16.15 5.24
C ILE A 259 7.83 -16.19 3.74
N ILE A 260 7.42 -17.26 3.05
CA ILE A 260 7.59 -17.41 1.61
C ILE A 260 6.76 -16.36 0.86
N LEU A 261 5.48 -16.20 1.19
CA LEU A 261 4.56 -15.27 0.53
C LEU A 261 4.96 -13.81 0.77
N ASN A 262 5.29 -13.46 2.02
CA ASN A 262 5.78 -12.13 2.38
C ASN A 262 7.09 -11.81 1.64
N SER A 263 8.01 -12.77 1.54
CA SER A 263 9.25 -12.60 0.77
C SER A 263 9.00 -12.41 -0.72
N LEU A 264 8.11 -13.20 -1.30
CA LEU A 264 7.67 -13.04 -2.69
C LEU A 264 7.10 -11.63 -2.92
N GLY A 265 6.25 -11.16 -2.00
CA GLY A 265 5.70 -9.81 -1.99
C GLY A 265 6.77 -8.74 -2.10
N PHE A 266 7.74 -8.76 -1.18
CA PHE A 266 8.86 -7.83 -1.19
C PHE A 266 9.60 -7.82 -2.54
N TYR A 267 9.90 -8.99 -3.10
CA TYR A 267 10.60 -9.07 -4.38
C TYR A 267 9.77 -8.54 -5.54
N ILE A 268 8.45 -8.80 -5.56
CA ILE A 268 7.54 -8.21 -6.55
C ILE A 268 7.59 -6.68 -6.47
N GLY A 269 7.49 -6.11 -5.27
CA GLY A 269 7.54 -4.66 -5.07
C GLY A 269 8.86 -4.05 -5.58
N ALA A 270 9.98 -4.69 -5.29
CA ALA A 270 11.29 -4.25 -5.76
C ALA A 270 11.48 -4.42 -7.28
N PHE A 271 10.93 -5.50 -7.85
CA PHE A 271 10.93 -5.76 -9.29
C PHE A 271 10.10 -4.72 -10.05
N ILE A 272 8.97 -4.29 -9.50
CA ILE A 272 8.14 -3.24 -10.10
C ILE A 272 8.93 -1.92 -10.25
N ILE A 273 9.69 -1.51 -9.23
CA ILE A 273 10.56 -0.33 -9.34
C ILE A 273 11.61 -0.52 -10.43
N PHE A 274 12.26 -1.68 -10.45
CA PHE A 274 13.24 -1.99 -11.46
C PHE A 274 12.66 -1.89 -12.89
N LEU A 275 11.45 -2.40 -13.11
CA LEU A 275 10.76 -2.24 -14.39
C LEU A 275 10.49 -0.76 -14.70
N CYS A 276 10.06 0.03 -13.71
CA CYS A 276 9.84 1.45 -13.90
C CYS A 276 11.14 2.20 -14.27
N ASP A 277 12.28 1.85 -13.63
CA ASP A 277 13.61 2.40 -13.96
C ASP A 277 14.00 2.08 -15.41
N VAL A 278 13.81 0.82 -15.83
CA VAL A 278 14.09 0.37 -17.20
C VAL A 278 13.22 1.10 -18.22
N LEU A 279 11.92 1.25 -17.94
CA LEU A 279 10.98 1.95 -18.81
C LEU A 279 11.36 3.43 -18.97
N ILE A 280 11.70 4.11 -17.87
CA ILE A 280 12.12 5.51 -17.92
C ILE A 280 13.41 5.68 -18.70
N LYS A 281 14.40 4.80 -18.49
CA LYS A 281 15.64 4.83 -19.25
C LYS A 281 15.37 4.72 -20.76
N ARG A 282 14.43 3.86 -21.17
CA ARG A 282 14.02 3.72 -22.58
C ARG A 282 13.29 4.96 -23.10
N ILE A 283 12.29 5.44 -22.36
CA ILE A 283 11.46 6.59 -22.77
C ILE A 283 12.29 7.89 -22.87
N THR A 284 13.26 8.08 -21.98
CA THR A 284 14.10 9.28 -21.91
C THR A 284 15.36 9.20 -22.80
N GLY A 285 15.58 8.10 -23.52
CA GLY A 285 16.80 7.88 -24.29
C GLY A 285 18.07 7.85 -23.40
N GLY A 286 17.93 7.42 -22.14
CA GLY A 286 19.04 7.29 -21.19
C GLY A 286 19.37 8.55 -20.37
N LYS A 287 18.62 9.66 -20.54
CA LYS A 287 18.82 10.89 -19.75
C LYS A 287 18.47 10.72 -18.27
N GLU A 288 17.54 9.83 -17.97
CA GLU A 288 17.18 9.47 -16.60
C GLU A 288 17.40 7.97 -16.40
N GLN A 289 18.05 7.61 -15.28
CA GLN A 289 18.40 6.22 -15.00
C GLN A 289 17.50 5.57 -13.94
N THR A 290 16.89 6.37 -13.07
CA THR A 290 16.07 5.92 -11.95
C THR A 290 14.78 6.70 -11.90
N ILE A 291 13.76 6.12 -11.27
CA ILE A 291 12.47 6.76 -11.10
C ILE A 291 12.47 7.80 -9.96
N PHE A 292 13.51 7.83 -9.12
CA PHE A 292 13.70 8.77 -8.01
C PHE A 292 15.07 9.41 -8.03
#